data_AF-G0W8S5-F1
#
_entry.id   AF-G0W8S5-F1
#
_cell.length_a   1.000
_cell.length_b   1.000
_cell.length_c   1.000
_cell.angle_alpha   90.00
_cell.angle_beta   90.00
_cell.angle_gamma   90.00
#
_symmetry.space_group_name_H-M   'P 1'
#
loop_
_entity.id
_entity.type
_entity.pdbx_description
1 polymer ?
#
loop_
_entity_poly.entity_id
_entity_poly.type
_entity_poly.pdbx_seq_one_letter_code
_entity_poly.pdbx_strand_id
1 'polypeptide(L)'
;MKRKNCNVLALFSIRNKYSGTYTSFYIPRSVMSYNGIGLKSAKGSSTSGHIQRSLAHNNNNRRRNENQNQITKNTRNQGPTTTRPNRIKTIDKIIKLDNLEQQHISKLAAPKQQRYSVLSHLNKRKIELQVSELRDKLEDDDPNLPKDVIVEKCNKLRIELIKEQEISDRLKNVYTSRKDRNSSSPDSTTQISK
;
A
#
# COMPACT_ATOMS: atom_id res chain seq x y z
N MET A 1 57.25 23.78 59.43
CA MET A 1 58.22 23.10 58.52
C MET A 1 57.43 22.28 57.52
N LYS A 2 57.33 22.76 56.26
CA LYS A 2 58.00 22.22 55.06
C LYS A 2 57.38 20.93 54.48
N ARG A 3 56.55 21.13 53.43
CA ARG A 3 56.39 20.41 52.14
C ARG A 3 56.16 18.87 52.20
N LYS A 4 55.25 18.29 51.40
CA LYS A 4 55.45 18.02 49.96
C LYS A 4 54.12 17.88 49.19
N ASN A 5 54.09 18.54 48.03
CA ASN A 5 53.24 18.26 46.87
C ASN A 5 53.41 16.81 46.37
N CYS A 6 52.38 16.26 45.74
CA CYS A 6 52.46 15.54 44.45
C CYS A 6 51.06 15.42 43.82
N ASN A 7 50.89 16.07 42.66
CA ASN A 7 49.87 15.79 41.64
C ASN A 7 49.93 14.34 41.18
N VAL A 8 48.79 13.68 40.96
CA VAL A 8 48.60 12.78 39.81
C VAL A 8 47.15 12.84 39.33
N LEU A 9 46.95 13.57 38.23
CA LEU A 9 45.86 13.37 37.28
C LEU A 9 46.04 11.99 36.63
N ALA A 10 45.06 11.10 36.77
CA ALA A 10 44.97 9.89 35.95
C ALA A 10 43.75 10.03 35.02
N LEU A 11 44.01 10.61 33.84
CA LEU A 11 43.13 10.53 32.67
C LEU A 11 43.08 9.06 32.20
N PHE A 12 41.92 8.43 32.28
CA PHE A 12 41.69 7.11 31.69
C PHE A 12 41.47 7.30 30.17
N SER A 13 42.54 7.04 29.41
CA SER A 13 42.52 7.00 27.95
C SER A 13 42.07 5.61 27.49
N ILE A 14 40.85 5.48 26.97
CA ILE A 14 40.40 4.27 26.27
C ILE A 14 40.63 4.49 24.77
N ARG A 15 41.80 4.08 24.29
CA ARG A 15 42.10 3.86 22.88
C ARG A 15 41.46 2.54 22.45
N ASN A 16 40.33 2.58 21.73
CA ASN A 16 39.87 1.42 20.97
C ASN A 16 40.40 1.50 19.53
N LYS A 17 41.48 0.76 19.29
CA LYS A 17 41.93 0.39 17.94
C LYS A 17 41.09 -0.80 17.48
N TYR A 18 40.19 -0.60 16.53
CA TYR A 18 39.65 -1.70 15.72
C TYR A 18 40.07 -1.50 14.27
N SER A 19 41.17 -2.17 13.91
CA SER A 19 41.49 -2.54 12.54
C SER A 19 40.78 -3.86 12.24
N GLY A 20 39.81 -3.86 11.32
CA GLY A 20 39.04 -5.05 10.94
C GLY A 20 38.67 -5.02 9.47
N THR A 21 39.23 -5.97 8.74
CA THR A 21 39.15 -6.24 7.30
C THR A 21 37.74 -6.17 6.70
N TYR A 22 37.62 -5.56 5.51
CA TYR A 22 36.45 -5.62 4.64
C TYR A 22 36.13 -7.08 4.28
N THR A 23 35.18 -7.68 5.00
CA THR A 23 34.55 -8.91 4.58
C THR A 23 33.50 -8.55 3.52
N SER A 24 33.76 -9.01 2.30
CA SER A 24 32.81 -8.98 1.20
C SER A 24 31.53 -9.70 1.65
N PHE A 25 30.48 -8.94 1.96
CA PHE A 25 29.14 -9.46 2.12
C PHE A 25 28.64 -9.89 0.74
N TYR A 26 28.98 -11.11 0.35
CA TYR A 26 28.18 -11.87 -0.60
C TYR A 26 26.76 -11.96 -0.01
N ILE A 27 25.84 -11.14 -0.51
CA ILE A 27 24.41 -11.34 -0.29
C ILE A 27 24.01 -12.44 -1.28
N PRO A 28 23.73 -13.69 -0.86
CA PRO A 28 23.17 -14.66 -1.78
C PRO A 28 21.75 -14.20 -2.15
N ARG A 29 21.61 -13.62 -3.34
CA ARG A 29 20.32 -13.52 -4.04
C ARG A 29 19.91 -14.93 -4.46
N SER A 30 19.19 -15.61 -3.57
CA SER A 30 18.27 -16.67 -4.00
C SER A 30 16.94 -16.43 -3.31
N VAL A 31 16.08 -15.68 -3.99
CA VAL A 31 14.65 -15.67 -3.70
C VAL A 31 14.15 -17.06 -4.09
N MET A 32 13.76 -17.87 -3.10
CA MET A 32 13.28 -19.24 -3.32
C MET A 32 11.88 -19.32 -3.96
N SER A 33 11.21 -18.18 -4.16
CA SER A 33 9.97 -18.12 -4.92
C SER A 33 10.27 -18.02 -6.42
N TYR A 34 9.96 -19.07 -7.17
CA TYR A 34 10.09 -19.10 -8.63
C TYR A 34 8.71 -18.92 -9.28
N ASN A 35 8.59 -18.00 -10.24
CA ASN A 35 7.33 -17.70 -10.96
C ASN A 35 6.12 -17.44 -10.03
N GLY A 36 6.35 -16.79 -8.88
CA GLY A 36 5.30 -16.48 -7.90
C GLY A 36 4.80 -17.68 -7.08
N ILE A 37 5.45 -18.85 -7.19
CA ILE A 37 5.12 -20.07 -6.46
C ILE A 37 6.27 -20.38 -5.49
N GLY A 38 5.94 -20.78 -4.27
CA GLY A 38 6.93 -21.16 -3.26
C GLY A 38 6.95 -20.30 -2.00
N LEU A 39 7.98 -20.50 -1.19
CA LEU A 39 8.23 -19.73 0.02
C LEU A 39 9.13 -18.52 -0.28
N LYS A 40 8.90 -17.41 0.44
CA LYS A 40 9.79 -16.24 0.39
C LYS A 40 11.20 -16.55 0.90
N SER A 41 11.29 -17.45 1.89
CA SER A 41 12.51 -18.03 2.45
C SER A 41 12.17 -19.37 3.10
N ALA A 42 13.08 -20.35 3.08
CA ALA A 42 12.96 -21.57 3.88
C ALA A 42 13.23 -21.35 5.39
N LYS A 43 13.77 -20.18 5.76
CA LYS A 43 14.01 -19.85 7.17
C LYS A 43 12.67 -19.65 7.88
N GLY A 44 12.45 -20.38 8.96
CA GLY A 44 11.22 -20.33 9.76
C GLY A 44 10.07 -21.20 9.23
N SER A 45 10.23 -21.88 8.08
CA SER A 45 9.25 -22.87 7.61
C SER A 45 9.52 -24.28 8.13
N SER A 46 10.62 -24.49 8.87
CA SER A 46 11.08 -25.80 9.37
C SER A 46 11.18 -26.90 8.30
N THR A 47 11.29 -26.51 7.02
CA THR A 47 11.37 -27.40 5.85
C THR A 47 12.52 -26.95 4.94
N SER A 48 12.96 -27.82 4.03
CA SER A 48 14.03 -27.50 3.06
C SER A 48 13.64 -26.45 2.02
N GLY A 49 12.36 -26.09 1.94
CA GLY A 49 11.82 -25.21 0.90
C GLY A 49 11.87 -25.80 -0.51
N HIS A 50 11.98 -27.13 -0.64
CA HIS A 50 11.90 -27.83 -1.92
C HIS A 50 10.47 -27.75 -2.48
N ILE A 51 10.33 -27.22 -3.69
CA ILE A 51 9.03 -27.03 -4.35
C ILE A 51 8.96 -27.99 -5.53
N GLN A 52 8.01 -28.92 -5.50
CA GLN A 52 7.73 -29.83 -6.60
C GLN A 52 6.50 -29.39 -7.38
N ARG A 53 6.58 -29.48 -8.72
CA ARG A 53 5.40 -29.33 -9.58
C ARG A 53 4.53 -30.57 -9.46
N SER A 54 3.24 -30.38 -9.19
CA SER A 54 2.27 -31.49 -9.18
C SER A 54 2.16 -32.15 -10.56
N LEU A 55 2.34 -33.47 -10.63
CA LEU A 55 2.14 -34.26 -11.85
C LEU A 55 0.67 -34.29 -12.28
N ALA A 56 -0.27 -34.11 -11.33
CA ALA A 56 -1.70 -34.06 -11.61
C ALA A 56 -2.11 -32.81 -12.41
N HIS A 57 -1.29 -31.76 -12.42
CA HIS A 57 -1.58 -30.52 -13.16
C HIS A 57 -1.67 -30.75 -14.69
N ASN A 58 -0.95 -31.74 -15.21
CA ASN A 58 -0.96 -32.09 -16.64
C ASN A 58 -2.31 -32.67 -17.10
N ASN A 59 -3.03 -33.38 -16.21
CA ASN A 59 -4.32 -34.00 -16.53
C ASN A 59 -5.43 -32.97 -16.74
N ASN A 60 -5.37 -31.84 -16.04
CA ASN A 60 -6.38 -30.78 -16.17
C ASN A 60 -6.25 -30.05 -17.52
N ASN A 61 -5.02 -29.80 -17.98
CA ASN A 61 -4.79 -29.19 -19.28
C ASN A 61 -5.12 -30.15 -20.43
N ARG A 62 -4.80 -31.44 -20.27
CA ARG A 62 -5.16 -32.47 -21.25
C ARG A 62 -6.68 -32.66 -21.36
N ARG A 63 -7.41 -32.76 -20.25
CA ARG A 63 -8.88 -32.85 -20.23
C ARG A 63 -9.55 -31.61 -20.86
N ARG A 64 -8.99 -30.42 -20.64
CA ARG A 64 -9.50 -29.18 -21.25
C ARG A 64 -9.36 -29.20 -22.77
N ASN A 65 -8.21 -29.66 -23.27
CA ASN A 65 -7.95 -29.79 -24.70
C ASN A 65 -8.76 -30.92 -25.36
N GLU A 66 -8.97 -32.04 -24.64
CA GLU A 66 -9.83 -33.13 -25.09
C GLU A 66 -11.30 -32.71 -25.19
N ASN A 67 -11.80 -31.93 -24.22
CA ASN A 67 -13.15 -31.35 -24.28
C ASN A 67 -13.29 -30.34 -25.43
N GLN A 68 -12.28 -29.51 -25.69
CA GLN A 68 -12.29 -28.60 -26.85
C GLN A 68 -12.28 -29.36 -28.18
N ASN A 69 -11.50 -30.43 -28.29
CA ASN A 69 -11.44 -31.27 -29.49
C ASN A 69 -12.72 -32.08 -29.73
N GLN A 70 -13.48 -32.42 -28.68
CA GLN A 70 -14.81 -33.03 -28.83
C GLN A 70 -15.85 -32.00 -29.29
N ILE A 71 -15.79 -30.76 -28.78
CA ILE A 71 -16.66 -29.66 -29.23
C ILE A 71 -16.44 -29.35 -30.72
N THR A 72 -15.19 -29.27 -31.19
CA THR A 72 -14.88 -28.96 -32.60
C THR A 72 -15.26 -30.08 -33.57
N LYS A 73 -15.22 -31.35 -33.14
CA LYS A 73 -15.67 -32.49 -33.94
C LYS A 73 -17.19 -32.54 -34.07
N ASN A 74 -17.93 -32.23 -33.01
CA ASN A 74 -19.40 -32.17 -33.05
C ASN A 74 -19.95 -31.01 -33.90
N THR A 75 -19.18 -29.93 -34.09
CA THR A 75 -19.58 -28.81 -34.97
C THR A 75 -19.39 -29.06 -36.47
N ARG A 76 -18.64 -30.10 -36.89
CA ARG A 76 -18.40 -30.40 -38.32
C ARG A 76 -19.49 -31.26 -38.97
N ASN A 77 -20.32 -31.92 -38.16
CA ASN A 77 -21.41 -32.79 -38.65
C ASN A 77 -22.77 -32.08 -38.74
N GLN A 78 -22.83 -30.76 -38.55
CA GLN A 78 -24.05 -29.98 -38.72
C GLN A 78 -23.95 -29.19 -40.03
N GLY A 79 -24.73 -29.61 -41.03
CA GLY A 79 -24.90 -28.88 -42.29
C GLY A 79 -25.42 -27.44 -42.05
N PRO A 80 -25.43 -26.59 -43.09
CA PRO A 80 -25.71 -25.17 -42.93
C PRO A 80 -27.20 -24.96 -42.65
N THR A 81 -27.56 -24.87 -41.38
CA THR A 81 -28.89 -24.42 -40.98
C THR A 81 -28.87 -22.90 -40.81
N THR A 82 -29.66 -22.26 -41.65
CA THR A 82 -29.95 -20.83 -41.67
C THR A 82 -30.75 -20.45 -40.43
N THR A 83 -30.11 -20.15 -39.29
CA THR A 83 -30.62 -19.23 -38.25
C THR A 83 -29.48 -18.98 -37.27
N ARG A 84 -28.99 -17.74 -37.18
CA ARG A 84 -27.86 -17.31 -36.30
C ARG A 84 -28.21 -17.46 -34.80
N PRO A 85 -27.73 -18.50 -34.08
CA PRO A 85 -27.92 -18.62 -32.62
C PRO A 85 -26.70 -18.10 -31.84
N ASN A 86 -25.62 -17.75 -32.55
CA ASN A 86 -24.31 -17.46 -31.97
C ASN A 86 -24.18 -16.02 -31.46
N ARG A 87 -25.09 -15.12 -31.82
CA ARG A 87 -25.09 -13.73 -31.35
C ARG A 87 -25.65 -13.58 -29.94
N ILE A 88 -26.66 -14.38 -29.58
CA ILE A 88 -27.27 -14.37 -28.24
C ILE A 88 -26.27 -14.94 -27.22
N LYS A 89 -25.59 -16.06 -27.56
CA LYS A 89 -24.55 -16.68 -26.73
C LYS A 89 -23.33 -15.78 -26.50
N THR A 90 -22.98 -14.90 -27.44
CA THR A 90 -21.91 -13.91 -27.24
C THR A 90 -22.38 -12.75 -26.38
N ILE A 91 -23.62 -12.28 -26.54
CA ILE A 91 -24.20 -11.21 -25.69
C ILE A 91 -24.30 -11.67 -24.23
N ASP A 92 -24.79 -12.88 -23.96
CA ASP A 92 -24.89 -13.42 -22.60
C ASP A 92 -23.52 -13.54 -21.92
N LYS A 93 -22.49 -13.91 -22.67
CA LYS A 93 -21.10 -13.95 -22.18
C LYS A 93 -20.57 -12.56 -21.85
N ILE A 94 -20.85 -11.56 -22.68
CA ILE A 94 -20.44 -10.17 -22.46
C ILE A 94 -21.10 -9.64 -21.19
N ILE A 95 -22.43 -9.80 -21.05
CA ILE A 95 -23.17 -9.40 -19.84
C ILE A 95 -22.60 -10.08 -18.58
N LYS A 96 -22.23 -11.36 -18.68
CA LYS A 96 -21.64 -12.09 -17.54
C LYS A 96 -20.25 -11.59 -17.17
N LEU A 97 -19.44 -11.20 -18.15
CA LEU A 97 -18.12 -10.62 -17.93
C LEU A 97 -18.21 -9.23 -17.29
N ASP A 98 -19.09 -8.37 -17.80
CA ASP A 98 -19.32 -7.02 -17.25
C ASP A 98 -19.78 -7.09 -15.78
N ASN A 99 -20.69 -8.03 -15.47
CA ASN A 99 -21.16 -8.24 -14.10
C ASN A 99 -20.06 -8.76 -13.15
N LEU A 100 -19.18 -9.62 -13.62
CA LEU A 100 -18.03 -10.09 -12.85
C LEU A 100 -17.02 -8.96 -12.60
N GLU A 101 -16.77 -8.13 -13.61
CA GLU A 101 -15.90 -6.96 -13.51
C GLU A 101 -16.44 -5.94 -12.51
N GLN A 102 -17.75 -5.63 -12.55
CA GLN A 102 -18.44 -4.79 -11.57
C GLN A 102 -18.34 -5.34 -10.14
N GLN A 103 -18.44 -6.67 -9.97
CA GLN A 103 -18.27 -7.32 -8.66
C GLN A 103 -16.83 -7.24 -8.15
N HIS A 104 -15.83 -7.35 -9.03
CA HIS A 104 -14.43 -7.18 -8.65
C HIS A 104 -14.11 -5.72 -8.30
N ILE A 105 -14.59 -4.76 -9.09
CA ILE A 105 -14.40 -3.32 -8.85
C ILE A 105 -15.05 -2.91 -7.52
N SER A 106 -16.26 -3.37 -7.24
CA SER A 106 -16.94 -3.09 -5.96
C SER A 106 -16.25 -3.72 -4.74
N LYS A 107 -15.65 -4.90 -4.89
CA LYS A 107 -14.83 -5.53 -3.83
C LYS A 107 -13.48 -4.83 -3.62
N LEU A 108 -12.88 -4.30 -4.67
CA LEU A 108 -11.62 -3.53 -4.62
C LEU A 108 -11.86 -2.08 -4.15
N ALA A 109 -13.07 -1.57 -4.26
CA ALA A 109 -13.44 -0.27 -3.73
C ALA A 109 -13.54 -0.34 -2.19
N ALA A 110 -12.45 0.06 -1.51
CA ALA A 110 -12.45 0.18 -0.05
C ALA A 110 -13.69 0.94 0.45
N PRO A 111 -14.33 0.49 1.55
CA PRO A 111 -15.55 1.10 2.06
C PRO A 111 -15.31 2.60 2.28
N LYS A 112 -16.30 3.42 1.89
CA LYS A 112 -16.20 4.89 1.92
C LYS A 112 -15.63 5.41 3.25
N GLN A 113 -16.02 4.80 4.37
CA GLN A 113 -15.51 5.12 5.71
C GLN A 113 -13.99 4.96 5.88
N GLN A 114 -13.41 3.88 5.35
CA GLN A 114 -11.94 3.69 5.38
C GLN A 114 -11.23 4.74 4.54
N ARG A 115 -11.81 5.13 3.39
CA ARG A 115 -11.22 6.17 2.54
C ARG A 115 -11.19 7.54 3.25
N TYR A 116 -12.26 7.92 3.94
CA TYR A 116 -12.27 9.15 4.74
C TYR A 116 -11.28 9.10 5.90
N SER A 117 -11.17 7.96 6.60
CA SER A 117 -10.18 7.78 7.66
C SER A 117 -8.75 7.96 7.13
N VAL A 118 -8.40 7.27 6.03
CA VAL A 118 -7.08 7.40 5.41
C VAL A 118 -6.79 8.84 5.00
N LEU A 119 -7.75 9.51 4.34
CA LEU A 119 -7.59 10.90 3.92
C LEU A 119 -7.37 11.85 5.12
N SER A 120 -8.13 11.67 6.20
CA SER A 120 -7.96 12.47 7.42
C SER A 120 -6.59 12.28 8.06
N HIS A 121 -6.07 11.05 8.08
CA HIS A 121 -4.73 10.75 8.61
C HIS A 121 -3.63 11.33 7.74
N LEU A 122 -3.78 11.31 6.42
CA LEU A 122 -2.80 11.91 5.50
C LEU A 122 -2.73 13.43 5.69
N ASN A 123 -3.87 14.10 5.82
CA ASN A 123 -3.92 15.54 6.09
C ASN A 123 -3.28 15.88 7.43
N LYS A 124 -3.62 15.15 8.50
CA LYS A 124 -3.01 15.35 9.82
C LYS A 124 -1.50 15.10 9.78
N ARG A 125 -1.06 14.01 9.15
CA ARG A 125 0.37 13.68 9.01
C ARG A 125 1.12 14.79 8.28
N LYS A 126 0.54 15.36 7.22
CA LYS A 126 1.17 16.44 6.47
C LYS A 126 1.46 17.66 7.36
N ILE A 127 0.48 18.08 8.18
CA ILE A 127 0.64 19.19 9.12
C ILE A 127 1.75 18.88 10.13
N GLU A 128 1.71 17.69 10.75
CA GLU A 128 2.70 17.30 11.76
C GLU A 128 4.11 17.18 11.18
N LEU A 129 4.26 16.73 9.93
CA LEU A 129 5.55 16.72 9.24
C LEU A 129 6.10 18.14 9.05
N GLN A 130 5.28 19.08 8.58
CA GLN A 130 5.69 20.48 8.42
C GLN A 130 6.08 21.12 9.76
N VAL A 131 5.37 20.80 10.83
CA VAL A 131 5.71 21.26 12.19
C VAL A 131 7.03 20.63 12.68
N SER A 132 7.28 19.34 12.39
CA SER A 132 8.55 18.69 12.72
C SER A 132 9.71 19.32 11.95
N GLU A 133 9.55 19.54 10.65
CA GLU A 133 10.58 20.19 9.84
C GLU A 133 10.89 21.61 10.33
N LEU A 134 9.88 22.38 10.76
CA LEU A 134 10.10 23.70 11.35
C LEU A 134 10.85 23.58 12.68
N ARG A 135 10.48 22.61 13.52
CA ARG A 135 11.15 22.38 14.79
C ARG A 135 12.62 22.05 14.59
N ASP A 136 12.92 21.13 13.70
CA ASP A 136 14.29 20.71 13.39
C ASP A 136 15.11 21.91 12.89
N LYS A 137 14.56 22.72 11.98
CA LYS A 137 15.22 23.95 11.50
C LYS A 137 15.51 24.96 12.62
N LEU A 138 14.55 25.18 13.52
CA LEU A 138 14.74 26.12 14.64
C LEU A 138 15.77 25.62 15.65
N GLU A 139 15.87 24.30 15.85
CA GLU A 139 16.87 23.68 16.72
C GLU A 139 18.28 23.73 16.08
N ASP A 140 18.37 23.59 14.75
CA ASP A 140 19.63 23.64 13.99
C ASP A 140 20.18 25.07 13.80
N ASP A 141 19.32 26.04 13.45
CA ASP A 141 19.72 27.42 13.13
C ASP A 141 20.16 28.19 14.40
N ASP A 142 19.41 28.06 15.50
CA ASP A 142 19.64 28.79 16.75
C ASP A 142 19.71 27.83 17.97
N PRO A 143 20.86 27.20 18.25
CA PRO A 143 20.98 26.19 19.32
C PRO A 143 20.75 26.74 20.74
N ASN A 144 20.81 28.06 20.93
CA ASN A 144 20.54 28.74 22.20
C ASN A 144 19.10 29.24 22.35
N LEU A 145 18.23 29.01 21.36
CA LEU A 145 16.85 29.46 21.41
C LEU A 145 16.08 28.70 22.51
N PRO A 146 15.35 29.39 23.40
CA PRO A 146 14.58 28.72 24.43
C PRO A 146 13.47 27.86 23.83
N LYS A 147 13.32 26.65 24.38
CA LYS A 147 12.37 25.63 23.89
C LYS A 147 10.93 26.14 23.85
N ASP A 148 10.55 27.02 24.78
CA ASP A 148 9.20 27.58 24.85
C ASP A 148 8.87 28.40 23.59
N VAL A 149 9.84 29.17 23.08
CA VAL A 149 9.67 29.96 21.86
C VAL A 149 9.58 29.06 20.62
N ILE A 150 10.32 27.95 20.58
CA ILE A 150 10.19 26.94 19.53
C ILE A 150 8.79 26.35 19.52
N VAL A 151 8.25 26.00 20.70
CA VAL A 151 6.89 25.49 20.86
C VAL A 151 5.84 26.50 20.40
N GLU A 152 5.99 27.79 20.76
CA GLU A 152 5.09 28.84 20.30
C GLU A 152 5.07 28.98 18.77
N LYS A 153 6.26 29.00 18.14
CA LYS A 153 6.38 29.06 16.67
C LYS A 153 5.72 27.83 16.00
N CYS A 154 5.95 26.64 16.55
CA CYS A 154 5.34 25.40 16.06
C CYS A 154 3.81 25.42 16.20
N ASN A 155 3.28 25.93 17.31
CA ASN A 155 1.84 26.05 17.54
C ASN A 155 1.19 27.06 16.60
N LYS A 156 1.83 28.19 16.33
CA LYS A 156 1.38 29.17 15.33
C LYS A 156 1.25 28.52 13.96
N LEU A 157 2.30 27.82 13.52
CA LEU A 157 2.28 27.10 12.24
C LEU A 157 1.16 26.04 12.19
N ARG A 158 0.97 25.27 13.27
CA ARG A 158 -0.12 24.28 13.34
C ARG A 158 -1.49 24.93 13.13
N ILE A 159 -1.75 26.09 13.76
CA ILE A 159 -3.01 26.82 13.62
C ILE A 159 -3.21 27.34 12.18
N GLU A 160 -2.16 27.88 11.57
CA GLU A 160 -2.21 28.38 10.20
C GLU A 160 -2.54 27.27 9.19
N LEU A 161 -1.83 26.15 9.25
CA LEU A 161 -2.04 25.02 8.35
C LEU A 161 -3.43 24.39 8.49
N ILE A 162 -3.97 24.33 9.71
CA ILE A 162 -5.35 23.86 9.94
C ILE A 162 -6.34 24.80 9.23
N LYS A 163 -6.19 26.12 9.40
CA LYS A 163 -7.07 27.11 8.76
C LYS A 163 -6.98 27.04 7.23
N GLU A 164 -5.78 26.94 6.67
CA GLU A 164 -5.59 26.78 5.22
C GLU A 164 -6.27 25.52 4.69
N GLN A 165 -6.15 24.42 5.42
CA GLN A 165 -6.79 23.16 5.07
C GLN A 165 -8.32 23.29 5.09
N GLU A 166 -8.89 23.91 6.13
CA GLU A 166 -10.33 24.18 6.21
C GLU A 166 -10.82 25.07 5.07
N ILE A 167 -10.08 26.13 4.73
CA ILE A 167 -10.40 27.00 3.60
C ILE A 167 -10.36 26.23 2.28
N SER A 168 -9.31 25.41 2.07
CA SER A 168 -9.18 24.56 0.88
C SER A 168 -10.36 23.61 0.74
N ASP A 169 -10.77 22.97 1.84
CA ASP A 169 -11.88 22.01 1.84
C ASP A 169 -13.23 22.71 1.61
N ARG A 170 -13.41 23.93 2.14
CA ARG A 170 -14.56 24.79 1.79
C ARG A 170 -14.59 25.15 0.30
N LEU A 171 -13.45 25.58 -0.26
CA LEU A 171 -13.36 25.95 -1.67
C LEU A 171 -13.65 24.77 -2.61
N LYS A 172 -13.13 23.58 -2.30
CA LYS A 172 -13.45 22.36 -3.05
C LYS A 172 -14.96 22.11 -3.09
N ASN A 173 -15.63 22.25 -1.94
CA ASN A 173 -17.07 22.04 -1.85
C ASN A 173 -17.86 23.07 -2.68
N VAL A 174 -17.47 24.34 -2.65
CA VAL A 174 -18.12 25.43 -3.41
C VAL A 174 -18.04 25.20 -4.92
N TYR A 175 -16.87 24.80 -5.43
CA TYR A 175 -16.64 24.62 -6.87
C TYR A 175 -16.99 23.23 -7.41
N THR A 176 -17.59 22.34 -6.60
CA THR A 176 -18.07 21.04 -7.11
C THR A 176 -19.23 21.22 -8.09
N SER A 177 -19.14 20.54 -9.23
CA SER A 177 -20.19 20.60 -10.27
C SER A 177 -21.51 20.03 -9.74
N ARG A 178 -22.65 20.50 -10.30
CA ARG A 178 -23.99 20.01 -9.90
C ARG A 178 -24.15 18.49 -10.11
N LYS A 179 -23.46 17.94 -11.12
CA LYS A 179 -23.45 16.51 -11.45
C LYS A 179 -22.74 15.69 -10.35
N ASP A 180 -21.66 16.22 -9.79
CA ASP A 180 -20.88 15.57 -8.72
C ASP A 180 -21.55 15.69 -7.34
N ARG A 181 -22.34 16.76 -7.11
CA ARG A 181 -23.18 16.89 -5.91
C ARG A 181 -24.30 15.85 -5.88
N ASN A 182 -24.93 15.57 -7.02
CA ASN A 182 -26.00 14.57 -7.10
C ASN A 182 -25.48 13.13 -6.97
N SER A 183 -24.23 12.85 -7.37
CA SER A 183 -23.63 11.51 -7.25
C SER A 183 -23.03 11.22 -5.86
N SER A 184 -22.76 12.26 -5.06
CA SER A 184 -22.20 12.16 -3.70
C SER A 184 -23.25 12.20 -2.59
N SER A 185 -24.51 12.51 -2.90
CA SER A 185 -25.65 12.35 -2.00
C SER A 185 -25.69 10.90 -1.48
N PRO A 186 -25.47 10.64 -0.18
CA PRO A 186 -25.78 9.34 0.38
C PRO A 186 -27.30 9.18 0.29
N ASP A 187 -27.77 8.10 -0.35
CA ASP A 187 -29.17 7.71 -0.34
C ASP A 187 -29.73 7.84 1.09
N SER A 188 -30.55 8.85 1.31
CA SER A 188 -31.39 8.99 2.51
C SER A 188 -32.61 8.05 2.45
N THR A 189 -32.47 6.92 1.76
CA THR A 189 -33.42 5.82 1.78
C THR A 189 -33.07 4.92 2.96
N THR A 190 -33.33 5.39 4.17
CA THR A 190 -33.42 4.53 5.36
C THR A 190 -34.60 5.01 6.21
N GLN A 191 -35.74 4.41 5.90
CA GLN A 191 -36.80 3.97 6.83
C GLN A 191 -37.70 5.04 7.45
N ILE A 192 -38.64 5.52 6.62
CA ILE A 192 -40.04 5.62 7.08
C ILE A 192 -40.62 4.20 6.93
N SER A 193 -40.62 3.42 8.01
CA SER A 193 -41.37 2.17 8.07
C SER A 193 -41.96 1.99 9.46
N LYS A 194 -43.26 2.35 9.52
CA LYS A 194 -44.29 2.01 10.51
C LYS A 194 -44.15 2.59 11.91
#